data_AF-A0A7Y2C759-F1
#
_entry.id   AF-A0A7Y2C759-F1
#
_cell.length_a   1.000
_cell.length_b   1.000
_cell.length_c   1.000
_cell.angle_alpha   90.00
_cell.angle_beta   90.00
_cell.angle_gamma   90.00
#
_symmetry.space_group_name_H-M   'P 1'
#
loop_
_entity.id
_entity.type
_entity.pdbx_description
1 polymer ?
#
loop_
_entity_poly.entity_id
_entity_poly.type
_entity_poly.pdbx_seq_one_letter_code
_entity_poly.pdbx_strand_id
1 'polypeptide(L)'
;MNRLIDILQTNRYDFVLTSLPRSDTHGHHKAAAILAVRASQRIVDGKRPVVMGTWISDHADKQARSFDGLAGYPESEPVSQTSSFQFDKTQPLASNDRLNYKIPVNWLIAEHKSQGTMQLLMNRGDMEEYWIYRLNPPDAIERAQAYFRVLNNFEE
;
A
#
# COMPACT_ATOMS: atom_id res chain seq x y z
N MET A 1 -5.81 9.85 -17.85
CA MET A 1 -6.25 10.26 -16.50
C MET A 1 -7.74 9.99 -16.27
N ASN A 2 -8.63 10.45 -17.16
CA ASN A 2 -10.10 10.28 -17.00
C ASN A 2 -10.52 8.83 -16.72
N ARG A 3 -9.96 7.86 -17.46
CA ARG A 3 -10.26 6.44 -17.24
C ARG A 3 -10.04 5.96 -15.81
N LEU A 4 -8.97 6.41 -15.14
CA LEU A 4 -8.69 6.01 -13.75
C LEU A 4 -9.71 6.62 -12.79
N ILE A 5 -10.07 7.89 -13.00
CA ILE A 5 -11.13 8.56 -12.23
C ILE A 5 -12.45 7.81 -12.39
N ASP A 6 -12.83 7.44 -13.62
CA ASP A 6 -14.06 6.70 -13.92
C ASP A 6 -14.08 5.35 -13.19
N ILE A 7 -12.96 4.62 -13.19
CA ILE A 7 -12.81 3.34 -12.47
C ILE A 7 -13.00 3.56 -10.97
N LEU A 8 -12.34 4.57 -10.38
CA LEU A 8 -12.43 4.86 -8.96
C LEU A 8 -13.86 5.25 -8.53
N GLN A 9 -14.54 6.07 -9.34
CA GLN A 9 -15.91 6.50 -9.07
C GLN A 9 -16.94 5.37 -9.26
N THR A 10 -16.76 4.54 -10.29
CA THR A 10 -17.67 3.44 -10.61
C THR A 10 -17.61 2.34 -9.56
N ASN A 11 -16.40 1.92 -9.18
CA ASN A 11 -16.19 0.82 -8.24
C ASN A 11 -16.23 1.27 -6.77
N ARG A 12 -16.20 2.58 -6.50
CA ARG A 12 -16.35 3.17 -5.16
C ARG A 12 -15.38 2.56 -4.13
N TYR A 13 -14.11 2.49 -4.48
CA TYR A 13 -13.10 1.99 -3.56
C TYR A 13 -13.03 2.85 -2.29
N ASP A 14 -12.89 2.19 -1.14
CA ASP A 14 -12.61 2.85 0.14
C ASP A 14 -11.14 3.25 0.27
N PHE A 15 -10.25 2.43 -0.28
CA PHE A 15 -8.80 2.59 -0.21
C PHE A 15 -8.15 2.43 -1.59
N VAL A 16 -7.09 3.19 -1.82
CA VAL A 16 -6.18 3.02 -2.98
C VAL A 16 -4.77 2.89 -2.44
N LEU A 17 -4.18 1.71 -2.62
CA LEU A 17 -2.82 1.41 -2.19
C LEU A 17 -1.88 1.58 -3.38
N THR A 18 -0.77 2.28 -3.16
CA THR A 18 0.22 2.60 -4.20
C THR A 18 1.61 2.16 -3.74
N SER A 19 2.53 1.85 -4.66
CA SER A 19 3.94 1.76 -4.27
C SER A 19 4.42 3.13 -3.76
N LEU A 20 5.24 3.15 -2.71
CA LEU A 20 5.79 4.39 -2.17
C LEU A 20 6.69 5.06 -3.23
N PRO A 21 6.40 6.31 -3.66
CA PRO A 21 7.09 6.95 -4.78
C PRO A 21 8.41 7.58 -4.33
N ARG A 22 9.34 6.77 -3.82
CA ARG A 22 10.68 7.23 -3.43
C ARG A 22 11.58 7.48 -4.65
N SER A 23 12.64 8.25 -4.45
CA SER A 23 13.61 8.56 -5.50
C SER A 23 14.27 7.29 -6.10
N ASP A 24 14.51 6.28 -5.25
CA ASP A 24 15.07 4.97 -5.58
C ASP A 24 14.07 3.99 -6.21
N THR A 25 12.76 4.25 -6.12
CA THR A 25 11.73 3.45 -6.80
C THR A 25 11.81 3.63 -8.33
N HIS A 26 11.62 2.55 -9.11
CA HIS A 26 11.60 2.64 -10.59
C HIS A 26 10.57 3.66 -11.11
N GLY A 27 10.89 4.32 -12.21
CA GLY A 27 10.12 5.43 -12.77
C GLY A 27 8.64 5.13 -13.02
N HIS A 28 8.32 3.94 -13.54
CA HIS A 28 6.94 3.56 -13.81
C HIS A 28 6.09 3.40 -12.53
N HIS A 29 6.66 2.87 -11.45
CA HIS A 29 5.95 2.76 -10.17
C HIS A 29 5.73 4.13 -9.54
N LYS A 30 6.73 5.04 -9.61
CA LYS A 30 6.56 6.44 -9.19
C LYS A 30 5.43 7.11 -9.96
N ALA A 31 5.46 7.02 -11.29
CA ALA A 31 4.44 7.61 -12.13
C ALA A 31 3.04 7.06 -11.81
N ALA A 32 2.91 5.75 -11.68
CA ALA A 32 1.64 5.11 -11.32
C ALA A 32 1.10 5.59 -9.97
N ALA A 33 1.95 5.67 -8.94
CA ALA A 33 1.57 6.16 -7.62
C ALA A 33 1.09 7.61 -7.67
N ILE A 34 1.85 8.51 -8.31
CA ILE A 34 1.48 9.92 -8.46
C ILE A 34 0.17 10.08 -9.24
N LEU A 35 -0.03 9.31 -10.32
CA LEU A 35 -1.26 9.35 -11.10
C LEU A 35 -2.47 8.89 -10.27
N ALA A 36 -2.31 7.86 -9.44
CA ALA A 36 -3.36 7.38 -8.54
C ALA A 36 -3.72 8.43 -7.48
N VAL A 37 -2.72 9.05 -6.83
CA VAL A 37 -2.94 10.14 -5.87
C VAL A 37 -3.72 11.29 -6.52
N ARG A 38 -3.29 11.74 -7.71
CA ARG A 38 -3.97 12.82 -8.45
C ARG A 38 -5.39 12.45 -8.89
N ALA A 39 -5.61 11.20 -9.30
CA ALA A 39 -6.93 10.75 -9.71
C ALA A 39 -7.91 10.75 -8.52
N SER A 40 -7.49 10.20 -7.37
CA SER A 40 -8.29 10.19 -6.15
C SER A 40 -8.63 11.61 -5.67
N GLN A 41 -7.69 12.55 -5.77
CA GLN A 41 -7.93 13.96 -5.42
C GLN A 41 -9.00 14.65 -6.27
N ARG A 42 -9.27 14.16 -7.48
CA ARG A 42 -10.32 14.73 -8.33
C ARG A 42 -11.72 14.26 -7.95
N ILE A 43 -11.83 13.31 -7.03
CA ILE A 43 -13.10 12.87 -6.45
C ILE A 43 -13.45 13.80 -5.28
N VAL A 44 -14.58 14.51 -5.38
CA VAL A 44 -14.98 15.59 -4.44
C VAL A 44 -16.26 15.30 -3.65
N ASP A 45 -17.06 14.31 -4.06
CA ASP A 45 -18.42 14.08 -3.53
C ASP A 45 -18.47 13.28 -2.21
N GLY A 46 -17.50 13.46 -1.31
CA GLY A 46 -17.37 12.66 -0.08
C GLY A 46 -17.05 11.18 -0.31
N LYS A 47 -16.92 10.74 -1.57
CA LYS A 47 -16.60 9.36 -1.99
C LYS A 47 -15.11 9.16 -2.27
N ARG A 48 -14.26 10.08 -1.81
CA ARG A 48 -12.83 10.00 -2.07
C ARG A 48 -12.23 8.81 -1.29
N PRO A 49 -11.51 7.89 -1.95
CA PRO A 49 -10.80 6.83 -1.24
C PRO A 49 -9.66 7.41 -0.39
N VAL A 50 -9.31 6.72 0.68
CA VAL A 50 -8.05 6.94 1.38
C VAL A 50 -6.91 6.40 0.52
N VAL A 51 -5.95 7.25 0.17
CA VAL A 51 -4.79 6.88 -0.64
C VAL A 51 -3.56 6.71 0.25
N MET A 52 -2.88 5.58 0.14
CA MET A 52 -1.67 5.30 0.92
C MET A 52 -0.52 4.87 0.02
N GLY A 53 0.69 5.29 0.38
CA GLY A 53 1.93 4.76 -0.16
C GLY A 53 2.38 3.55 0.64
N THR A 54 2.83 2.51 -0.04
CA THR A 54 3.20 1.22 0.57
C THR A 54 4.64 0.87 0.25
N TRP A 55 5.35 0.42 1.26
CA TRP A 55 6.68 -0.18 1.14
C TRP A 55 6.66 -1.59 1.72
N ILE A 56 7.52 -2.47 1.20
CA ILE A 56 7.64 -3.85 1.65
C ILE A 56 9.03 -4.04 2.26
N SER A 57 9.07 -4.68 3.43
CA SER A 57 10.30 -4.97 4.17
C SER A 57 10.34 -6.43 4.63
N ASP A 58 11.54 -6.96 4.88
CA ASP A 58 11.75 -8.24 5.56
C ASP A 58 11.89 -7.97 7.08
N HIS A 59 11.52 -8.92 7.95
CA HIS A 59 11.70 -8.76 9.41
C HIS A 59 13.16 -8.58 9.83
N ALA A 60 14.09 -9.11 9.02
CA ALA A 60 15.51 -8.93 9.22
C ALA A 60 15.97 -7.47 8.97
N ASP A 61 15.20 -6.69 8.22
CA ASP A 61 15.50 -5.29 7.94
C ASP A 61 15.01 -4.40 9.09
N LYS A 62 15.95 -4.04 9.96
CA LYS A 62 15.68 -3.18 11.13
C LYS A 62 15.84 -1.68 10.86
N GLN A 63 16.08 -1.27 9.61
CA GLN A 63 16.26 0.15 9.31
C GLN A 63 14.92 0.87 9.36
N ALA A 64 14.84 1.88 10.23
CA ALA A 64 13.73 2.82 10.23
C ALA A 64 13.71 3.58 8.89
N ARG A 65 12.57 3.57 8.20
CA ARG A 65 12.39 4.26 6.94
C ARG A 65 11.66 5.57 7.16
N SER A 66 12.31 6.66 6.77
CA SER A 66 11.65 7.95 6.59
C SER A 66 11.26 8.14 5.12
N PHE A 67 10.19 8.90 4.92
CA PHE A 67 9.75 9.37 3.62
C PHE A 67 9.20 10.79 3.75
N ASP A 68 9.75 11.72 2.97
CA ASP A 68 9.37 13.14 2.99
C ASP A 68 8.45 13.54 1.83
N GLY A 69 8.06 12.58 0.99
CA GLY A 69 7.49 12.86 -0.32
C GLY A 69 8.54 12.78 -1.44
N LEU A 70 8.06 12.74 -2.67
CA LEU A 70 8.87 12.81 -3.88
C LEU A 70 9.11 14.27 -4.27
N ALA A 71 10.37 14.67 -4.41
CA ALA A 71 10.74 16.02 -4.84
C ALA A 71 10.04 16.42 -6.15
N GLY A 72 9.43 17.60 -6.18
CA GLY A 72 8.64 18.10 -7.31
C GLY A 72 7.18 17.61 -7.37
N TYR A 73 6.76 16.75 -6.43
CA TYR A 73 5.40 16.19 -6.36
C TYR A 73 4.84 16.35 -4.94
N PRO A 74 4.41 17.57 -4.56
CA PRO A 74 3.91 17.85 -3.20
C PRO A 74 2.72 16.97 -2.82
N GLU A 75 1.99 16.43 -3.80
CA GLU A 75 0.87 15.53 -3.53
C GLU A 75 1.25 14.20 -2.88
N SER A 76 2.53 13.83 -2.94
CA SER A 76 3.07 12.63 -2.32
C SER A 76 3.57 12.83 -0.89
N GLU A 77 3.45 14.05 -0.34
CA GLU A 77 3.86 14.34 1.03
C GLU A 77 3.00 13.55 2.03
N PRO A 78 3.61 12.79 2.96
CA PRO A 78 2.87 12.05 3.95
C PRO A 78 2.47 12.92 5.15
N VAL A 79 1.52 12.45 5.94
CA VAL A 79 1.15 13.07 7.23
C VAL A 79 2.28 12.95 8.26
N SER A 80 3.03 11.85 8.22
CA SER A 80 4.21 11.57 9.06
C SER A 80 5.34 11.04 8.18
N GLN A 81 6.59 11.35 8.55
CA GLN A 81 7.75 10.80 7.86
C GLN A 81 7.89 9.28 8.05
N THR A 82 7.38 8.74 9.15
CA THR A 82 7.37 7.29 9.42
C THR A 82 6.06 6.65 8.98
N SER A 83 6.09 5.35 8.71
CA SER A 83 4.88 4.59 8.38
C SER A 83 3.84 4.75 9.49
N SER A 84 2.61 5.07 9.10
CA SER A 84 1.48 5.22 10.03
C SER A 84 0.82 3.89 10.38
N PHE A 85 0.90 2.91 9.48
CA PHE A 85 0.31 1.58 9.67
C PHE A 85 1.23 0.49 9.13
N GLN A 86 1.06 -0.72 9.65
CA GLN A 86 1.84 -1.89 9.27
C GLN A 86 0.93 -3.12 9.23
N PHE A 87 1.25 -4.06 8.33
CA PHE A 87 0.58 -5.36 8.22
C PHE A 87 1.61 -6.49 8.10
N ASP A 88 1.64 -7.38 9.10
CA ASP A 88 2.54 -8.53 9.13
C ASP A 88 1.95 -9.64 8.27
N LYS A 89 2.58 -9.89 7.12
CA LYS A 89 2.15 -10.93 6.18
C LYS A 89 2.49 -12.33 6.65
N THR A 90 3.29 -12.46 7.72
CA THR A 90 3.61 -13.73 8.37
C THR A 90 2.57 -14.12 9.42
N GLN A 91 1.72 -13.18 9.84
CA GLN A 91 0.66 -13.46 10.81
C GLN A 91 -0.30 -14.55 10.29
N PRO A 92 -0.78 -15.46 11.16
CA PRO A 92 -1.74 -16.48 10.79
C PRO A 92 -3.05 -15.91 10.23
N LEU A 93 -3.59 -16.55 9.21
CA LEU A 93 -4.92 -16.26 8.64
C LEU A 93 -6.03 -17.16 9.23
N ALA A 94 -5.67 -18.19 10.00
CA ALA A 94 -6.58 -19.16 10.60
C ALA A 94 -5.97 -19.71 11.89
N SER A 95 -6.80 -20.24 12.78
CA SER A 95 -6.43 -20.66 14.14
C SER A 95 -5.49 -21.84 14.27
N ASN A 96 -5.12 -22.51 13.18
CA ASN A 96 -4.14 -23.59 13.22
C ASN A 96 -2.72 -23.14 12.83
N ASP A 97 -2.49 -21.84 12.63
CA ASP A 97 -1.21 -21.20 12.34
C ASP A 97 -0.48 -21.72 11.09
N ARG A 98 -1.18 -22.43 10.20
CA ARG A 98 -0.59 -23.05 8.99
C ARG A 98 -0.63 -22.16 7.76
N LEU A 99 -1.46 -21.13 7.75
CA LEU A 99 -1.68 -20.27 6.61
C LEU A 99 -1.33 -18.83 6.95
N ASN A 100 -0.56 -18.19 6.08
CA ASN A 100 -0.32 -16.75 6.11
C ASN A 100 -0.32 -16.17 4.69
N TYR A 101 -0.26 -14.85 4.56
CA TYR A 101 -0.41 -14.16 3.28
C TYR A 101 0.71 -14.49 2.28
N LYS A 102 1.87 -14.99 2.74
CA LYS A 102 2.99 -15.36 1.86
C LYS A 102 2.66 -16.57 0.98
N ILE A 103 1.76 -17.45 1.41
CA ILE A 103 1.38 -18.66 0.67
C ILE A 103 0.73 -18.32 -0.68
N PRO A 104 -0.41 -17.58 -0.74
CA PRO A 104 -1.03 -17.23 -2.01
C PRO A 104 -0.11 -16.36 -2.89
N VAL A 105 0.72 -15.49 -2.30
CA VAL A 105 1.72 -14.71 -3.06
C VAL A 105 2.72 -15.61 -3.76
N ASN A 106 3.29 -16.60 -3.04
CA ASN A 106 4.23 -17.54 -3.64
C ASN A 106 3.57 -18.39 -4.74
N TRP A 107 2.29 -18.74 -4.61
CA TRP A 107 1.55 -19.43 -5.68
C TRP A 107 1.42 -18.56 -6.92
N LEU A 108 1.09 -17.28 -6.77
CA LEU A 108 1.03 -16.33 -7.89
C LEU A 108 2.38 -16.16 -8.59
N ILE A 109 3.48 -16.06 -7.82
CA ILE A 109 4.84 -16.04 -8.36
C ILE A 109 5.14 -17.32 -9.15
N ALA A 110 4.69 -18.48 -8.67
CA ALA A 110 4.88 -19.76 -9.33
C ALA A 110 3.97 -19.96 -10.56
N GLU A 111 2.89 -19.20 -10.70
CA GLU A 111 2.08 -19.17 -11.92
C GLU A 111 2.78 -18.33 -13.01
N HIS A 112 3.45 -17.24 -12.61
CA HIS A 112 4.07 -16.27 -13.52
C HIS A 112 5.58 -16.52 -13.73
N LYS A 113 6.00 -17.79 -13.82
CA LYS A 113 7.42 -18.25 -13.91
C LYS A 113 8.23 -17.57 -15.01
N SER A 114 7.59 -17.23 -16.13
CA SER A 114 8.24 -16.61 -17.28
C SER A 114 8.72 -15.18 -17.03
N GLN A 115 8.23 -14.49 -15.98
CA GLN A 115 8.68 -13.13 -15.65
C GLN A 115 10.09 -13.09 -15.03
N GLY A 116 10.59 -14.21 -14.49
CA GLY A 116 11.95 -14.38 -13.95
C GLY A 116 12.27 -13.61 -12.66
N THR A 117 11.96 -12.31 -12.59
CA THR A 117 12.32 -11.43 -11.46
C THR A 117 11.57 -11.79 -10.19
N MET A 118 10.27 -12.09 -10.30
CA MET A 118 9.44 -12.37 -9.11
C MET A 118 9.86 -13.66 -8.41
N GLN A 119 10.47 -14.59 -9.13
CA GLN A 119 10.97 -15.87 -8.58
C GLN A 119 12.14 -15.64 -7.62
N LEU A 120 12.93 -14.58 -7.81
CA LEU A 120 13.99 -14.16 -6.89
C LEU A 120 13.44 -13.57 -5.57
N LEU A 121 12.15 -13.23 -5.55
CA LEU A 121 11.46 -12.63 -4.41
C LEU A 121 10.55 -13.63 -3.68
N MET A 122 10.61 -14.92 -4.01
CA MET A 122 9.89 -15.95 -3.26
C MET A 122 10.24 -15.88 -1.78
N ASN A 123 9.22 -15.95 -0.92
CA ASN A 123 9.33 -15.80 0.53
C ASN A 123 9.94 -14.48 1.03
N ARG A 124 10.07 -13.44 0.20
CA ARG A 124 10.47 -12.09 0.63
C ARG A 124 9.27 -11.22 0.94
N GLY A 125 9.51 -10.14 1.66
CA GLY A 125 8.53 -9.17 2.10
C GLY A 125 7.67 -9.77 3.19
N ASP A 126 8.12 -9.68 4.43
CA ASP A 126 7.37 -10.10 5.62
C ASP A 126 6.39 -9.02 6.07
N MET A 127 6.78 -7.77 5.92
CA MET A 127 6.05 -6.62 6.44
C MET A 127 5.63 -5.69 5.30
N GLU A 128 4.42 -5.15 5.40
CA GLU A 128 3.97 -4.02 4.59
C GLU A 128 3.83 -2.79 5.48
N GLU A 129 4.41 -1.69 5.05
CA GLU A 129 4.46 -0.41 5.76
C GLU A 129 3.70 0.63 4.95
N TYR A 130 2.85 1.41 5.61
CA TYR A 130 1.89 2.30 4.95
C TYR A 130 2.03 3.75 5.43
N TRP A 131 2.11 4.67 4.47
CA TRP A 131 2.11 6.11 4.69
C TRP A 131 0.80 6.71 4.17
N ILE A 132 0.08 7.41 5.04
CA ILE A 132 -1.06 8.23 4.63
C ILE A 132 -0.53 9.51 4.01
N TYR A 133 -0.97 9.82 2.79
CA TYR A 133 -0.68 11.11 2.16
C TYR A 133 -1.47 12.24 2.81
N ARG A 134 -0.87 13.42 2.91
CA ARG A 134 -1.45 14.62 3.55
C ARG A 134 -2.71 15.13 2.86
N LEU A 135 -2.88 14.85 1.56
CA LEU A 135 -4.01 15.31 0.74
C LEU A 135 -5.25 14.39 0.81
N ASN A 136 -5.24 13.44 1.75
CA ASN A 136 -6.41 12.63 2.04
C ASN A 136 -7.54 13.43 2.70
N PRO A 137 -8.77 12.90 2.69
CA PRO A 137 -9.88 13.42 3.49
C PRO A 137 -9.54 13.57 4.99
N PRO A 138 -10.18 14.50 5.73
CA PRO A 138 -9.91 14.70 7.16
C PRO A 138 -10.13 13.46 8.03
N ASP A 139 -11.05 12.58 7.65
CA ASP A 139 -11.40 11.33 8.31
C ASP A 139 -10.52 10.13 7.91
N ALA A 140 -9.51 10.34 7.05
CA ALA A 140 -8.72 9.25 6.49
C ALA A 140 -7.92 8.45 7.53
N ILE A 141 -7.38 9.12 8.55
CA ILE A 141 -6.64 8.47 9.62
C ILE A 141 -7.58 7.56 10.42
N GLU A 142 -8.79 8.02 10.75
CA GLU A 142 -9.79 7.24 11.48
C GLU A 142 -10.22 6.00 10.68
N ARG A 143 -10.52 6.18 9.39
CA ARG A 143 -10.87 5.08 8.47
C ARG A 143 -9.74 4.06 8.36
N ALA A 144 -8.49 4.50 8.22
CA ALA A 144 -7.33 3.62 8.18
C ALA A 144 -7.12 2.89 9.52
N GLN A 145 -7.28 3.57 10.65
CA GLN A 145 -7.22 2.94 11.98
C GLN A 145 -8.27 1.84 12.14
N ALA A 146 -9.51 2.07 11.71
CA ALA A 146 -10.55 1.06 11.73
C ALA A 146 -10.19 -0.15 10.84
N TYR A 147 -9.68 0.10 9.62
CA TYR A 147 -9.25 -0.94 8.70
C TYR A 147 -8.11 -1.79 9.27
N PHE A 148 -7.01 -1.16 9.73
CA PHE A 148 -5.86 -1.88 10.26
C PHE A 148 -6.13 -2.56 11.62
N ARG A 149 -7.09 -2.07 12.40
CA ARG A 149 -7.56 -2.77 13.60
C ARG A 149 -8.18 -4.11 13.23
N VAL A 150 -9.06 -4.14 12.24
CA VAL A 150 -9.66 -5.40 11.76
C VAL A 150 -8.59 -6.30 11.12
N LEU A 151 -7.71 -5.71 10.30
CA LEU A 151 -6.68 -6.45 9.58
C LEU A 151 -5.65 -7.13 10.49
N ASN A 152 -5.29 -6.48 11.61
CA ASN A 152 -4.27 -6.99 12.55
C ASN A 152 -4.84 -7.70 13.78
N ASN A 153 -6.15 -7.61 14.03
CA ASN A 153 -6.82 -8.30 15.13
C ASN A 153 -7.76 -9.38 14.58
N PHE A 154 -7.23 -10.34 13.81
CA PHE A 154 -7.93 -11.61 13.60
C PHE A 154 -8.01 -12.36 14.95
N GLU A 155 -8.89 -11.93 15.83
CA GLU A 155 -9.37 -12.71 16.97
C GLU A 155 -10.58 -13.52 16.47
N GLU A 156 -10.58 -14.83 16.76
CA GLU A 156 -11.68 -15.75 16.44
C GLU A 156 -13.03 -15.31 17.04
#